data_AF-A0A1Y4SYG2-F1
#
_entry.id   AF-A0A1Y4SYG2-F1
#
_cell.length_a   1.000
_cell.length_b   1.000
_cell.length_c   1.000
_cell.angle_alpha   90.00
_cell.angle_beta   90.00
_cell.angle_gamma   90.00
#
_symmetry.space_group_name_H-M   'P 1'
#
loop_
_entity.id
_entity.type
_entity.pdbx_description
1 polymer ?
#
loop_
_entity_poly.entity_id
_entity_poly.type
_entity_poly.pdbx_seq_one_letter_code
_entity_poly.pdbx_strand_id
1 'polypeptide(L)'
;MAEYHLKPGKLGKKVMDAYQKTEQAFTEKFLEENPGSPSGYSLKTGPAAQQAVNAYSKIEGGVVGAYKKVENAFVDAFLEKTDAPSGPKAD
;
A
#
# COMPACT_ATOMS: atom_id res chain seq x y z
N MET A 1 35.82 2.31 12.82
CA MET A 1 35.71 0.85 13.02
C MET A 1 35.97 0.17 11.68
N ALA A 2 36.78 -0.88 11.62
CA ALA A 2 37.05 -1.58 10.36
C ALA A 2 35.92 -2.58 10.06
N GLU A 3 35.38 -2.52 8.85
CA GLU A 3 34.35 -3.43 8.37
C GLU A 3 35.02 -4.67 7.79
N TYR A 4 34.83 -5.81 8.45
CA TYR A 4 35.46 -7.08 8.06
C TYR A 4 34.49 -7.87 7.19
N HIS A 5 34.95 -8.23 5.99
CA HIS A 5 34.23 -9.13 5.08
C HIS A 5 34.95 -10.48 5.01
N LEU A 6 34.16 -11.56 5.12
CA LEU A 6 34.63 -12.92 4.85
C LEU A 6 35.16 -12.99 3.42
N LYS A 7 36.36 -13.55 3.22
CA LYS A 7 36.85 -13.94 1.89
C LYS A 7 36.30 -15.34 1.60
N PRO A 8 35.25 -15.49 0.77
CA PRO A 8 34.71 -16.81 0.51
C PRO A 8 35.70 -17.55 -0.39
N GLY A 9 36.35 -18.57 0.18
CA GLY A 9 37.08 -19.56 -0.60
C GLY A 9 36.13 -20.31 -1.56
N LYS A 10 36.65 -21.29 -2.32
CA LYS A 10 35.83 -22.06 -3.29
C LYS A 10 34.56 -22.66 -2.67
N LEU A 11 34.65 -23.16 -1.44
CA LEU A 11 33.51 -23.71 -0.71
C LEU A 11 32.49 -22.63 -0.33
N GLY A 12 32.97 -21.48 0.16
CA GLY A 12 32.11 -20.34 0.51
C GLY A 12 31.32 -19.81 -0.69
N LYS A 13 31.97 -19.70 -1.86
CA LYS A 13 31.28 -19.31 -3.12
C LYS A 13 30.16 -20.28 -3.48
N LYS A 14 30.40 -21.60 -3.43
CA LYS A 14 29.35 -22.60 -3.73
C LYS A 14 28.14 -22.47 -2.81
N VAL A 15 28.36 -22.18 -1.53
CA VAL A 15 27.26 -21.96 -0.58
C VAL A 15 26.48 -20.69 -0.92
N MET A 16 27.18 -19.60 -1.23
CA MET A 16 26.55 -18.34 -1.65
C MET A 16 25.74 -18.51 -2.95
N ASP A 17 26.26 -19.24 -3.93
CA ASP A 17 25.57 -19.51 -5.19
C ASP A 17 24.28 -20.33 -4.97
N ALA A 18 24.33 -21.33 -4.09
CA ALA A 18 23.17 -22.15 -3.74
C ALA A 18 22.09 -21.31 -3.01
N TYR A 19 22.53 -20.44 -2.12
CA TYR A 19 21.64 -19.52 -1.42
C TYR A 19 21.00 -18.53 -2.39
N GLN A 20 21.79 -17.89 -3.26
CA GLN A 20 21.30 -16.96 -4.27
C GLN A 20 20.29 -17.62 -5.22
N LYS A 21 20.55 -18.86 -5.66
CA LYS A 21 19.57 -19.61 -6.47
C LYS A 21 18.25 -19.85 -5.74
N THR A 22 18.32 -20.13 -4.45
CA THR A 22 17.13 -20.35 -3.62
C THR A 22 16.33 -19.06 -3.46
N GLU A 23 17.01 -17.93 -3.24
CA GLU A 23 16.36 -16.61 -3.16
C GLU A 23 15.73 -16.20 -4.49
N GLN A 24 16.39 -16.47 -5.61
CA GLN A 24 15.84 -16.23 -6.96
C GLN A 24 14.58 -17.06 -7.19
N ALA A 25 14.62 -18.36 -6.90
CA ALA A 25 13.46 -19.23 -7.06
C ALA A 25 12.28 -18.82 -6.17
N PHE A 26 12.56 -18.40 -4.93
CA PHE A 26 11.52 -17.88 -4.03
C PHE A 26 10.89 -16.60 -4.59
N THR A 27 11.73 -15.63 -4.98
CA THR A 27 11.27 -14.34 -5.55
C THR A 27 10.44 -14.56 -6.79
N GLU A 28 10.89 -15.39 -7.73
CA GLU A 28 10.15 -15.72 -8.95
C GLU A 28 8.81 -16.41 -8.65
N LYS A 29 8.74 -17.25 -7.62
CA LYS A 29 7.53 -18.01 -7.33
C LYS A 29 6.49 -17.20 -6.57
N PHE A 30 6.92 -16.34 -5.65
CA PHE A 30 6.05 -15.73 -4.66
C PHE A 30 5.98 -14.20 -4.71
N LEU A 31 6.92 -13.50 -5.37
CA LEU A 31 7.00 -12.03 -5.31
C LEU A 31 6.86 -11.38 -6.68
N GLU A 32 6.23 -10.20 -6.71
CA GLU A 32 6.16 -9.31 -7.86
C GLU A 32 6.62 -7.91 -7.46
N GLU A 33 7.21 -7.18 -8.41
CA GLU A 33 7.62 -5.79 -8.18
C GLU A 33 6.40 -4.92 -7.90
N ASN A 34 6.50 -4.12 -6.85
CA ASN A 34 5.45 -3.21 -6.43
C ASN A 34 6.06 -1.92 -5.88
N PRO A 35 6.00 -0.81 -6.63
CA PRO A 35 6.58 0.46 -6.21
C PRO A 35 5.89 1.09 -4.99
N GLY A 36 4.71 0.61 -4.61
CA GLY A 36 4.01 1.04 -3.39
C GLY A 36 4.39 0.27 -2.13
N SER A 37 5.21 -0.79 -2.25
CA SER A 37 5.69 -1.55 -1.09
C SER A 37 6.97 -0.93 -0.50
N PRO A 38 7.14 -0.90 0.84
CA PRO A 38 8.39 -0.44 1.47
C PRO A 38 9.64 -1.19 0.99
N SER A 39 9.49 -2.45 0.55
CA SER A 39 10.59 -3.27 0.04
C SER A 39 10.71 -3.24 -1.49
N GLY A 40 9.80 -2.56 -2.21
CA GLY A 40 9.70 -2.62 -3.66
C GLY A 40 9.09 -3.92 -4.22
N TYR A 41 8.69 -4.86 -3.36
CA TYR A 41 8.07 -6.14 -3.74
C TYR A 41 6.78 -6.40 -2.95
N SER A 42 5.81 -7.07 -3.55
CA SER A 42 4.65 -7.66 -2.87
C SER A 42 4.49 -9.14 -3.24
N LEU A 43 3.65 -9.87 -2.50
CA LEU A 43 3.32 -11.25 -2.87
C LEU A 43 2.56 -11.26 -4.20
N LYS A 44 2.86 -12.22 -5.07
CA LYS A 44 2.06 -12.52 -6.26
C LYS A 44 0.67 -12.93 -5.82
N THR A 45 -0.29 -12.04 -5.99
CA THR A 45 -1.71 -12.35 -5.76
C THR A 45 -2.31 -12.93 -7.03
N GLY A 46 -2.92 -14.11 -6.92
CA GLY A 46 -3.59 -14.75 -8.06
C GLY A 46 -4.80 -13.94 -8.55
N PRO A 47 -5.26 -14.17 -9.80
CA PRO A 47 -6.35 -13.39 -10.41
C PRO A 47 -7.62 -13.33 -9.56
N ALA A 48 -7.96 -14.40 -8.83
CA ALA A 48 -9.12 -14.45 -7.96
C ALA A 48 -9.01 -13.51 -6.75
N ALA A 49 -7.83 -13.42 -6.13
CA ALA A 49 -7.58 -12.51 -5.01
C ALA A 49 -7.64 -11.05 -5.49
N GLN A 50 -7.04 -10.76 -6.65
CA GLN A 50 -7.09 -9.43 -7.25
C GLN A 50 -8.53 -9.00 -7.58
N GLN A 51 -9.32 -9.91 -8.14
CA GLN A 51 -10.73 -9.66 -8.43
C GLN A 51 -11.55 -9.39 -7.17
N ALA A 52 -11.32 -10.16 -6.11
CA ALA A 52 -11.99 -9.95 -4.82
C ALA A 52 -11.68 -8.55 -4.26
N VAL A 53 -10.40 -8.17 -4.19
CA VAL A 53 -10.00 -6.83 -3.72
C VAL A 53 -10.66 -5.73 -4.55
N ASN A 54 -10.61 -5.85 -5.88
CA ASN A 54 -11.23 -4.87 -6.77
C ASN A 54 -12.74 -4.76 -6.59
N ALA A 55 -13.43 -5.88 -6.33
CA ALA A 55 -14.87 -5.88 -6.06
C ALA A 55 -15.19 -5.15 -4.76
N TYR A 56 -14.45 -5.44 -3.68
CA TYR A 56 -14.60 -4.74 -2.40
C TYR A 56 -14.34 -3.24 -2.54
N SER A 57 -13.24 -2.83 -3.19
CA SER A 57 -12.93 -1.40 -3.40
C SER A 57 -14.00 -0.67 -4.22
N LYS A 58 -14.62 -1.34 -5.21
CA LYS A 58 -15.74 -0.75 -5.97
C LYS A 58 -16.98 -0.53 -5.11
N ILE A 59 -17.32 -1.51 -4.27
CA ILE A 59 -18.45 -1.41 -3.35
C ILE A 59 -18.20 -0.26 -2.37
N GLU A 60 -17.01 -0.21 -1.77
CA GLU A 60 -16.61 0.85 -0.85
C GLU A 60 -16.70 2.23 -1.50
N GLY A 61 -16.14 2.40 -2.71
CA GLY A 61 -16.21 3.67 -3.43
C GLY A 61 -17.64 4.11 -3.76
N GLY A 62 -18.52 3.17 -4.11
CA GLY A 62 -19.93 3.44 -4.34
C GLY A 62 -20.66 3.89 -3.08
N VAL A 63 -20.44 3.19 -1.96
CA VAL A 63 -21.05 3.51 -0.66
C VAL A 63 -20.57 4.87 -0.15
N VAL A 64 -19.26 5.09 -0.09
CA VAL A 64 -18.67 6.37 0.35
C VAL A 64 -19.14 7.51 -0.55
N GLY A 65 -19.21 7.29 -1.87
CA GLY A 65 -19.73 8.28 -2.81
C GLY A 65 -21.19 8.63 -2.56
N ALA A 66 -22.03 7.65 -2.24
CA ALA A 66 -23.43 7.88 -1.89
C ALA A 66 -23.56 8.69 -0.59
N TYR A 67 -22.79 8.34 0.44
CA TYR A 67 -22.75 9.10 1.69
C TYR A 67 -22.35 10.56 1.47
N LYS A 68 -21.29 10.81 0.69
CA LYS A 68 -20.87 12.19 0.34
C LYS A 68 -21.95 12.98 -0.40
N LYS A 69 -22.73 12.34 -1.26
CA LYS A 69 -23.85 13.03 -1.95
C LYS A 69 -24.94 13.46 -0.97
N VAL A 70 -25.29 12.59 -0.02
CA VAL A 70 -26.25 12.93 1.02
C VAL A 70 -25.73 14.05 1.91
N GLU A 71 -24.46 13.97 2.31
CA GLU A 71 -23.80 15.01 3.11
C GLU A 71 -23.81 16.36 2.37
N ASN A 72 -23.40 16.38 1.10
CA ASN A 72 -23.41 17.61 0.30
C ASN A 72 -24.84 18.18 0.16
N ALA A 73 -25.82 17.33 -0.15
CA ALA A 73 -27.21 17.77 -0.25
C ALA A 73 -27.75 18.33 1.07
N PHE A 74 -27.34 17.76 2.21
CA PHE A 74 -27.68 18.28 3.51
C PHE A 74 -27.02 19.64 3.77
N VAL A 75 -25.72 19.77 3.51
CA VAL A 75 -25.00 21.04 3.65
C VAL A 75 -25.66 22.11 2.79
N ASP A 76 -25.95 21.82 1.52
CA ASP A 76 -26.57 22.75 0.59
C ASP A 76 -28.00 23.16 1.01
N ALA A 77 -28.77 22.23 1.60
CA ALA A 77 -30.16 22.49 1.99
C ALA A 77 -30.28 23.23 3.32
N PHE A 78 -29.33 23.05 4.24
CA PHE A 78 -29.50 23.46 5.64
C PHE A 78 -28.42 24.41 6.17
N LEU A 79 -27.28 24.57 5.49
CA LEU A 79 -26.15 25.36 5.98
C LEU A 79 -25.73 26.43 4.95
N GLU A 80 -25.35 27.61 5.45
CA GLU A 80 -24.68 28.64 4.64
C GLU A 80 -23.22 28.74 5.06
N LYS A 81 -22.31 28.89 4.09
CA LYS A 81 -20.89 29.13 4.38
C LYS A 81 -20.69 30.57 4.84
N THR A 82 -20.30 30.73 6.10
CA THR A 82 -19.93 32.04 6.67
C THR A 82 -18.42 32.20 6.66
N ASP A 83 -17.89 33.21 5.96
CA ASP A 83 -16.44 33.52 5.95
C ASP A 83 -15.96 34.24 7.23
N ALA A 84 -16.83 34.43 8.23
CA ALA A 84 -16.50 35.06 9.50
C ALA A 84 -16.35 33.99 10.60
N PRO A 85 -15.27 34.00 11.41
CA PRO A 85 -15.19 33.16 12.59
C PRO A 85 -16.31 33.57 13.55
N SER A 86 -17.31 32.70 13.70
CA SER A 86 -18.37 32.85 14.69
C SER A 86 -17.82 32.52 16.08
N GLY A 87 -16.97 33.41 16.61
CA GLY A 87 -16.67 33.50 18.04
C GLY A 87 -17.55 34.60 18.66
N PRO A 88 -17.99 34.46 19.92
CA PRO A 88 -18.73 35.52 20.58
C PRO A 88 -17.84 36.77 20.66
N LYS A 89 -18.35 37.92 20.20
CA LYS A 89 -17.78 39.22 20.59
C LYS A 89 -18.10 39.38 22.07
N ALA A 90 -17.07 39.30 22.91
CA ALA A 90 -17.16 39.69 24.31
C ALA A 90 -17.31 41.22 24.34
N ASP A 91 -18.43 41.68 24.90
CA ASP A 91 -18.65 43.09 25.27
C ASP A 91 -17.80 43.48 26.50
#